data_AF-A0A7Y8I0V4-F1
#
_entry.id   AF-A0A7Y8I0V4-F1
#
_cell.length_a   1.000
_cell.length_b   1.000
_cell.length_c   1.000
_cell.angle_alpha   90.00
_cell.angle_beta   90.00
_cell.angle_gamma   90.00
#
_symmetry.space_group_name_H-M   'P 1'
#
loop_
_entity.id
_entity.type
_entity.pdbx_description
1 polymer ?
#
loop_
_entity_poly.entity_id
_entity_poly.type
_entity_poly.pdbx_seq_one_letter_code
_entity_poly.pdbx_strand_id
1 'polypeptide(L)'
;MTRINYYRVVVGGLIAGAVINVIEFLVNGLWLKDRWAEAMRAINRAPEMSAGQTTALNLWGFLMGIAAVWLYSEMRDRYGPGWRSALCAASAVWVIGYMASAIPGIAMGVFPAGLMIIGTLVGLIEVVLGTELGAWYYRPAN
;
A
#
# COMPACT_ATOMS: atom_id res chain seq x y z
N MET A 1 -11.30 -25.31 7.26
CA MET A 1 -10.37 -24.31 6.70
C MET A 1 -10.14 -24.68 5.25
N THR A 2 -10.38 -23.76 4.33
CA THR A 2 -10.05 -23.98 2.92
C THR A 2 -8.54 -23.86 2.74
N ARG A 3 -7.95 -24.71 1.90
CA ARG A 3 -6.50 -24.68 1.69
C ARG A 3 -6.13 -23.40 0.92
N ILE A 4 -5.12 -22.68 1.41
CA ILE A 4 -4.63 -21.46 0.77
C ILE A 4 -4.01 -21.80 -0.59
N ASN A 5 -4.42 -21.06 -1.61
CA ASN A 5 -3.80 -21.13 -2.93
C ASN A 5 -2.73 -20.04 -3.05
N TYR A 6 -1.48 -20.36 -2.66
CA TYR A 6 -0.38 -19.39 -2.68
C TYR A 6 -0.10 -18.80 -4.07
N TYR A 7 -0.30 -19.57 -5.14
CA TYR A 7 -0.17 -19.04 -6.50
C TYR A 7 -1.18 -17.91 -6.75
N ARG A 8 -2.44 -18.08 -6.35
CA ARG A 8 -3.46 -17.03 -6.47
C ARG A 8 -3.25 -15.88 -5.50
N VAL A 9 -2.66 -16.13 -4.33
CA VAL A 9 -2.23 -15.06 -3.41
C VAL A 9 -1.19 -14.18 -4.08
N VAL A 10 -0.16 -14.77 -4.68
CA VAL A 10 0.90 -14.01 -5.36
C VAL A 10 0.34 -13.24 -6.56
N VAL A 11 -0.42 -13.89 -7.44
CA VAL A 11 -0.97 -13.21 -8.63
C VAL A 11 -1.97 -12.13 -8.24
N GLY A 12 -2.91 -12.41 -7.33
CA GLY A 12 -3.84 -11.40 -6.82
C GLY A 12 -3.11 -10.26 -6.11
N GLY A 13 -2.05 -10.58 -5.37
CA GLY A 13 -1.19 -9.62 -4.71
C GLY A 13 -0.42 -8.71 -5.67
N LEU A 14 0.04 -9.23 -6.80
CA LEU A 14 0.66 -8.44 -7.85
C LEU A 14 -0.34 -7.49 -8.52
N ILE A 15 -1.59 -7.93 -8.72
CA ILE A 15 -2.68 -7.05 -9.19
C ILE A 15 -2.91 -5.92 -8.18
N ALA A 16 -3.02 -6.25 -6.89
CA ALA A 16 -3.18 -5.26 -5.82
C ALA A 16 -2.00 -4.27 -5.77
N GLY A 17 -0.77 -4.78 -5.85
CA GLY A 17 0.44 -3.99 -5.84
C GLY A 17 0.59 -3.09 -7.07
N ALA A 18 0.11 -3.52 -8.24
CA ALA A 18 0.07 -2.68 -9.43
C ALA A 18 -0.85 -1.48 -9.23
N VAL A 19 -2.02 -1.67 -8.61
CA VAL A 19 -2.95 -0.58 -8.28
C VAL A 19 -2.30 0.40 -7.31
N ILE A 20 -1.68 -0.10 -6.24
CA ILE A 20 -0.94 0.72 -5.26
C ILE A 20 0.13 1.55 -5.97
N ASN A 21 1.01 0.92 -6.75
CA ASN A 21 2.10 1.62 -7.43
C ASN A 21 1.62 2.66 -8.46
N VAL A 22 0.50 2.41 -9.15
CA VAL A 22 -0.08 3.39 -10.08
C VAL A 22 -0.59 4.60 -9.32
N ILE A 23 -1.29 4.42 -8.20
CA ILE A 23 -1.82 5.54 -7.42
C ILE A 23 -0.68 6.30 -6.74
N GLU A 24 0.31 5.61 -6.19
CA GLU A 24 1.55 6.18 -5.67
C GLU A 24 2.27 7.05 -6.73
N PHE A 25 2.39 6.55 -7.96
CA PHE A 25 2.97 7.34 -9.05
C PHE A 25 2.14 8.59 -9.37
N LEU A 26 0.81 8.46 -9.49
CA LEU A 26 -0.07 9.60 -9.80
C LEU A 26 -0.05 10.65 -8.68
N VAL A 27 -0.09 10.21 -7.43
CA VAL A 27 -0.19 11.10 -6.27
C VAL A 27 1.18 11.63 -5.87
N ASN A 28 2.15 10.78 -5.59
CA ASN A 28 3.45 11.21 -5.10
C ASN A 28 4.43 11.59 -6.22
N GLY A 29 4.35 10.90 -7.37
CA GLY A 29 5.20 11.16 -8.53
C GLY A 29 4.78 12.36 -9.38
N LEU A 30 3.48 12.70 -9.41
CA LEU A 30 2.96 13.81 -10.22
C LEU A 30 2.35 14.92 -9.36
N TRP A 31 1.34 14.62 -8.53
CA TRP A 31 0.58 15.66 -7.83
C TRP A 31 1.35 16.32 -6.66
N LEU A 32 2.02 15.52 -5.84
CA LEU A 32 2.74 15.96 -4.65
C LEU A 32 4.25 16.10 -4.88
N LYS A 33 4.71 15.92 -6.11
CA LYS A 33 6.14 15.90 -6.49
C LYS A 33 6.89 17.12 -5.94
N ASP A 34 6.36 18.33 -6.20
CA ASP A 34 7.04 19.56 -5.81
C ASP A 34 7.04 19.74 -4.28
N ARG A 35 5.97 19.31 -3.59
CA ARG A 35 5.89 19.33 -2.13
C ARG A 35 6.88 18.37 -1.49
N TRP A 36 7.09 17.18 -2.09
CA TRP A 36 8.14 16.26 -1.66
C TRP A 36 9.53 16.82 -1.92
N ALA A 37 9.75 17.46 -3.08
CA ALA A 37 11.03 18.10 -3.39
C ALA A 37 11.37 19.23 -2.40
N GLU A 38 10.40 20.08 -2.05
CA GLU A 38 10.55 21.10 -1.01
C GLU A 38 10.84 20.51 0.36
N ALA A 39 10.08 19.49 0.76
CA ALA A 39 10.25 18.82 2.05
C ALA A 39 11.64 18.16 2.18
N MET A 40 12.15 17.54 1.11
CA MET A 40 13.50 16.96 1.08
C MET A 40 14.61 18.01 1.14
N ARG A 41 14.43 19.15 0.45
CA ARG A 41 15.39 20.27 0.55
C ARG A 41 15.44 20.85 1.96
N ALA A 42 14.30 20.95 2.65
CA ALA A 42 14.23 21.47 4.02
C ALA A 42 15.07 20.66 5.01
N ILE A 43 15.32 19.38 4.73
CA ILE A 43 16.16 18.49 5.53
C ILE A 43 17.54 18.22 4.90
N ASN A 44 17.98 19.08 3.96
CA ASN A 44 19.26 18.97 3.23
C ASN A 44 19.45 17.63 2.49
N ARG A 45 18.38 17.08 1.92
CA ARG A 45 18.42 15.88 1.08
C ARG A 45 18.14 16.18 -0.39
N ALA A 46 18.59 15.28 -1.25
CA ALA A 46 18.33 15.36 -2.68
C ALA A 46 16.81 15.30 -2.94
N PRO A 47 16.25 16.24 -3.73
CA PRO A 47 14.81 16.30 -4.00
C PRO A 47 14.36 15.20 -4.97
N GLU A 48 15.27 14.70 -5.81
CA GLU A 48 14.98 13.64 -6.77
C GLU A 48 15.34 12.28 -6.19
N MET A 49 14.46 11.31 -6.40
CA MET A 49 14.74 9.92 -6.11
C MET A 49 15.65 9.32 -7.18
N SER A 50 16.66 8.58 -6.74
CA SER A 50 17.43 7.73 -7.64
C SER A 50 16.58 6.56 -8.17
N ALA A 51 16.95 6.02 -9.33
CA ALA A 51 16.28 4.84 -9.90
C ALA A 51 16.23 3.65 -8.92
N GLY A 52 17.25 3.48 -8.08
CA GLY A 52 17.29 2.44 -7.05
C GLY A 52 16.24 2.66 -5.96
N GLN A 53 16.07 3.90 -5.49
CA GLN A 53 15.04 4.24 -4.49
C GLN A 53 13.63 4.07 -5.07
N THR A 54 13.40 4.51 -6.31
CA THR A 54 12.10 4.32 -6.98
C THR A 54 11.78 2.83 -7.15
N THR A 55 12.77 2.02 -7.55
CA THR A 55 12.60 0.57 -7.68
C THR A 55 12.25 -0.06 -6.33
N ALA A 56 12.93 0.35 -5.25
CA ALA A 56 12.66 -0.16 -3.91
C ALA A 56 11.23 0.17 -3.44
N LEU A 57 10.74 1.39 -3.68
CA LEU A 57 9.35 1.75 -3.33
C LEU A 57 8.33 0.96 -4.15
N ASN A 58 8.58 0.75 -5.44
CA ASN A 58 7.68 -0.06 -6.28
C ASN A 58 7.62 -1.52 -5.81
N LEU A 59 8.76 -2.09 -5.43
CA LEU A 59 8.82 -3.43 -4.83
C LEU A 59 8.06 -3.47 -3.50
N TRP A 60 8.18 -2.41 -2.69
CA TRP A 60 7.40 -2.28 -1.46
C TRP A 60 5.88 -2.27 -1.73
N GLY A 61 5.41 -1.51 -2.73
CA GLY A 61 4.00 -1.52 -3.14
C GLY A 61 3.50 -2.92 -3.54
N PHE A 62 4.33 -3.71 -4.24
CA PHE A 62 3.99 -5.11 -4.54
C PHE A 62 3.96 -6.00 -3.30
N LEU A 63 4.91 -5.85 -2.38
CA LEU A 63 4.92 -6.59 -1.12
C LEU A 63 3.67 -6.28 -0.29
N MET A 64 3.24 -5.02 -0.25
CA MET A 64 2.02 -4.57 0.41
C MET A 64 0.78 -5.21 -0.22
N GLY A 65 0.69 -5.23 -1.55
CA GLY A 65 -0.40 -5.90 -2.27
C GLY A 65 -0.46 -7.40 -1.99
N ILE A 66 0.68 -8.09 -1.99
CA ILE A 66 0.77 -9.52 -1.66
C ILE A 66 0.37 -9.79 -0.22
N ALA A 67 0.87 -8.98 0.73
CA ALA A 67 0.51 -9.09 2.14
C ALA A 67 -1.00 -8.89 2.35
N ALA A 68 -1.61 -7.93 1.65
CA ALA A 68 -3.03 -7.65 1.78
C ALA A 68 -3.89 -8.79 1.24
N VAL A 69 -3.55 -9.36 0.08
CA VAL A 69 -4.28 -10.51 -0.48
C VAL A 69 -4.04 -11.79 0.33
N TRP A 70 -2.85 -11.96 0.92
CA TRP A 70 -2.59 -13.05 1.84
C TRP A 70 -3.47 -12.94 3.10
N LEU A 71 -3.51 -11.77 3.74
CA LEU A 71 -4.39 -11.54 4.89
C LEU A 71 -5.87 -11.71 4.52
N TYR A 72 -6.28 -11.25 3.34
CA TYR A 72 -7.63 -11.51 2.82
C TYR A 72 -7.92 -13.00 2.73
N SER A 73 -6.96 -13.82 2.27
CA SER A 73 -7.16 -15.27 2.14
C SER A 73 -7.45 -15.96 3.47
N GLU A 74 -6.78 -15.54 4.54
CA GLU A 74 -7.00 -16.02 5.91
C GLU A 74 -8.33 -15.51 6.50
N MET A 75 -8.62 -14.22 6.27
CA MET A 75 -9.83 -13.57 6.76
C MET A 75 -11.09 -14.08 6.08
N ARG A 76 -11.00 -14.48 4.81
CA ARG A 76 -12.10 -15.03 4.00
C ARG A 76 -12.76 -16.24 4.67
N ASP A 77 -11.99 -17.12 5.29
CA ASP A 77 -12.52 -18.30 5.96
C ASP A 77 -13.37 -17.93 7.20
N ARG A 78 -13.07 -16.80 7.85
CA ARG A 78 -13.75 -16.34 9.08
C ARG A 78 -14.90 -15.39 8.82
N TYR A 79 -14.72 -14.44 7.91
CA TYR A 79 -15.66 -13.36 7.63
C TYR A 79 -16.46 -13.58 6.33
N GLY A 80 -16.16 -14.65 5.60
CA GLY A 80 -16.76 -14.98 4.31
C GLY A 80 -16.06 -14.31 3.12
N PRO A 81 -16.37 -14.74 1.89
CA PRO A 81 -15.91 -14.06 0.69
C PRO A 81 -16.63 -12.71 0.52
N GLY A 82 -15.87 -11.62 0.39
CA GLY A 82 -16.45 -10.33 0.02
C GLY A 82 -15.62 -9.12 0.42
N TRP A 83 -16.20 -7.94 0.18
CA TRP A 83 -15.57 -6.63 0.42
C TRP A 83 -15.23 -6.39 1.90
N ARG A 84 -16.00 -6.93 2.85
CA ARG A 84 -15.72 -6.78 4.29
C ARG A 84 -14.38 -7.38 4.68
N SER A 85 -14.10 -8.59 4.19
CA SER A 85 -12.82 -9.28 4.43
C SER A 85 -11.66 -8.55 3.76
N ALA A 86 -11.88 -8.01 2.56
CA ALA A 86 -10.88 -7.20 1.84
C ALA A 86 -10.59 -5.90 2.61
N LEU A 87 -11.62 -5.21 3.09
CA LEU A 87 -11.47 -3.99 3.89
C LEU A 87 -10.72 -4.25 5.20
N CYS A 88 -11.02 -5.33 5.92
CA CYS A 88 -10.28 -5.69 7.13
C CYS A 88 -8.80 -5.97 6.84
N ALA A 89 -8.51 -6.74 5.79
CA ALA A 89 -7.15 -7.06 5.39
C ALA A 89 -6.38 -5.81 4.96
N ALA A 90 -6.98 -4.99 4.09
CA ALA A 90 -6.43 -3.73 3.64
C ALA A 90 -6.16 -2.76 4.80
N SER A 91 -7.09 -2.67 5.76
CA SER A 91 -6.93 -1.80 6.93
C SER A 91 -5.75 -2.23 7.81
N ALA A 92 -5.56 -3.55 8.00
CA ALA A 92 -4.42 -4.06 8.75
C ALA A 92 -3.09 -3.73 8.06
N VAL A 93 -3.02 -3.91 6.74
CA VAL A 93 -1.84 -3.54 5.94
C VAL A 93 -1.62 -2.03 5.96
N TRP A 94 -2.67 -1.23 5.85
CA TRP A 94 -2.60 0.22 5.88
C TRP A 94 -2.07 0.75 7.21
N VAL A 95 -2.53 0.22 8.35
CA VAL A 95 -2.02 0.59 9.67
C VAL A 95 -0.50 0.40 9.76
N ILE A 96 -0.01 -0.73 9.26
CA ILE A 96 1.40 -1.10 9.38
C ILE A 96 2.26 -0.36 8.35
N GLY A 97 1.83 -0.30 7.09
CA GLY A 97 2.67 0.24 6.01
C GLY A 97 2.59 1.75 5.84
N TYR A 98 1.45 2.38 6.15
CA TYR A 98 1.26 3.81 5.95
C TYR A 98 1.22 4.54 7.29
N MET A 99 0.25 4.20 8.16
CA MET A 99 0.03 4.95 9.39
C MET A 99 1.23 4.89 10.34
N ALA A 100 1.83 3.70 10.52
CA ALA A 100 3.02 3.54 11.35
C ALA A 100 4.25 4.26 10.79
N SER A 101 4.34 4.47 9.47
CA SER A 101 5.42 5.25 8.85
C SER A 101 5.21 6.75 8.99
N ALA A 102 3.95 7.21 8.98
CA ALA A 102 3.59 8.62 9.06
C ALA A 102 3.72 9.20 10.46
N ILE A 103 3.31 8.45 11.50
CA ILE A 103 3.28 8.93 12.88
C ILE A 103 4.65 9.45 13.36
N PRO A 104 5.77 8.71 13.21
CA PRO A 104 7.08 9.20 13.65
C PRO A 104 7.52 10.44 12.88
N GLY A 105 7.28 10.48 11.57
CA GLY A 105 7.65 11.62 10.72
C GLY A 105 6.92 12.91 11.11
N ILE A 106 5.63 12.80 11.46
CA ILE A 106 4.82 13.91 11.97
C ILE A 106 5.28 14.30 13.39
N ALA A 107 5.43 13.33 14.30
CA ALA A 107 5.78 13.59 15.69
C ALA A 107 7.16 14.24 15.86
N MET A 108 8.11 13.87 15.01
CA MET A 108 9.46 14.45 15.00
C MET A 108 9.57 15.73 14.15
N GLY A 109 8.49 16.13 13.46
CA GLY A 109 8.50 17.31 12.59
C GLY A 109 9.45 17.19 11.39
N VAL A 110 9.75 15.96 10.93
CA VAL A 110 10.69 15.70 9.83
C VAL A 110 10.11 16.17 8.50
N PHE A 111 8.81 15.96 8.30
CA PHE A 111 8.09 16.37 7.10
C PHE A 111 6.84 17.17 7.46
N PRO A 112 6.36 18.04 6.54
CA PRO A 112 5.12 18.78 6.75
C PRO A 112 3.95 17.84 7.08
N ALA A 113 3.27 18.06 8.21
CA ALA A 113 2.22 17.15 8.67
C ALA A 113 1.11 16.96 7.63
N GLY A 114 0.71 18.03 6.95
CA GLY A 114 -0.30 17.95 5.89
C GLY A 114 0.11 17.05 4.71
N LEU A 115 1.41 16.99 4.36
CA LEU A 115 1.90 16.11 3.31
C LEU A 115 1.79 14.64 3.73
N MET A 116 2.22 14.33 4.95
CA MET A 116 2.15 12.98 5.52
C MET A 116 0.70 12.50 5.71
N ILE A 117 -0.20 13.39 6.16
CA ILE A 117 -1.63 13.08 6.31
C ILE A 117 -2.27 12.75 4.97
N ILE A 118 -2.01 13.55 3.93
CA ILE A 118 -2.55 13.29 2.58
C ILE A 118 -2.05 11.94 2.07
N GLY A 119 -0.75 11.66 2.17
CA GLY A 119 -0.17 10.37 1.74
C GLY A 119 -0.78 9.19 2.50
N THR A 120 -1.01 9.34 3.81
CA THR A 120 -1.64 8.30 4.63
C THR A 120 -3.08 8.03 4.22
N LEU A 121 -3.87 9.07 3.95
CA LEU A 121 -5.27 8.92 3.52
C LEU A 121 -5.40 8.32 2.11
N VAL A 122 -4.55 8.75 1.18
CA VAL A 122 -4.46 8.15 -0.16
C VAL A 122 -4.04 6.69 -0.07
N GLY A 123 -3.06 6.38 0.78
CA GLY A 123 -2.61 5.02 1.08
C GLY A 123 -3.73 4.08 1.51
N LEU A 124 -4.71 4.59 2.26
CA LEU A 124 -5.88 3.78 2.63
C LEU A 124 -6.71 3.43 1.39
N ILE A 125 -6.96 4.42 0.54
CA ILE A 125 -7.79 4.25 -0.66
C ILE A 125 -7.14 3.25 -1.62
N GLU A 126 -5.86 3.42 -1.91
CA GLU A 126 -5.16 2.55 -2.88
C GLU A 126 -4.99 1.11 -2.39
N VAL A 127 -4.70 0.90 -1.10
CA VAL A 127 -4.59 -0.46 -0.55
C VAL A 127 -5.96 -1.12 -0.53
N VAL A 128 -7.04 -0.40 -0.19
CA VAL A 128 -8.41 -0.95 -0.26
C VAL A 128 -8.77 -1.35 -1.69
N LEU A 129 -8.63 -0.44 -2.65
CA LEU A 129 -8.94 -0.72 -4.06
C LEU A 129 -8.08 -1.86 -4.62
N GLY A 130 -6.78 -1.84 -4.34
CA GLY A 130 -5.86 -2.90 -4.75
C GLY A 130 -6.24 -4.25 -4.14
N THR A 131 -6.54 -4.28 -2.84
CA THR A 131 -6.93 -5.52 -2.13
C THR A 131 -8.23 -6.07 -2.67
N GLU A 132 -9.24 -5.24 -2.95
CA GLU A 132 -10.51 -5.68 -3.54
C GLU A 132 -10.31 -6.31 -4.91
N LEU A 133 -9.51 -5.69 -5.78
CA LEU A 133 -9.19 -6.23 -7.11
C LEU A 133 -8.37 -7.53 -7.04
N GLY A 134 -7.38 -7.59 -6.14
CA GLY A 134 -6.62 -8.82 -5.91
C GLY A 134 -7.47 -9.95 -5.31
N ALA A 135 -8.36 -9.61 -4.38
CA ALA A 135 -9.31 -10.52 -3.75
C ALA A 135 -10.33 -11.08 -4.74
N TRP A 136 -10.77 -10.28 -5.71
CA TRP A 136 -11.66 -10.72 -6.79
C TRP A 136 -11.02 -11.83 -7.64
N TYR A 137 -9.70 -11.77 -7.87
CA TYR A 137 -8.95 -12.83 -8.55
C TYR A 137 -8.70 -14.07 -7.66
N TYR A 138 -8.59 -13.88 -6.34
CA TYR A 138 -8.29 -14.96 -5.40
C TYR A 138 -9.42 -15.99 -5.28
N ARG A 139 -9.02 -17.26 -5.33
CA ARG A 139 -9.88 -18.43 -5.06
C ARG A 139 -9.09 -19.43 -4.22
N PRO A 140 -9.71 -20.12 -3.25
CA PRO A 140 -9.05 -21.17 -2.47
C PRO A 140 -8.55 -22.32 -3.36
N ALA A 141 -7.66 -23.16 -2.84
CA ALA A 141 -7.26 -24.38 -3.52
C ALA A 141 -8.40 -25.41 -3.49
N ASN A 142 -8.52 -26.19 -4.56
CA ASN A 142 -9.45 -27.32 -4.65
C ASN A 142 -9.07 -28.43 -3.67
#